data_AF-A0A2T3J8W0-F1
#
_entry.id   AF-A0A2T3J8W0-F1
#
_cell.length_a   1.000
_cell.length_b   1.000
_cell.length_c   1.000
_cell.angle_alpha   90.00
_cell.angle_beta   90.00
_cell.angle_gamma   90.00
#
_symmetry.space_group_name_H-M   'P 1'
#
loop_
_entity.id
_entity.type
_entity.pdbx_description
1 polymer ?
#
loop_
_entity_poly.entity_id
_entity_poly.type
_entity_poly.pdbx_seq_one_letter_code
_entity_poly.pdbx_strand_id
1 'polypeptide(L)'
;MGRNSDTFDNVRHWAYKAIREYWRPDYGSSWEYAVLARCETIKMGYDTPMQYSEVKSIARSIAKWTMRHFTLAKFSESQARKGVKGGKCSKGGGRLFCVLLVYH
;
A
#
# COMPACT_ATOMS: atom_id res chain seq x y z
N MET A 1 -4.95 -7.87 -23.65
CA MET A 1 -4.95 -7.32 -22.28
C MET A 1 -3.76 -6.39 -22.15
N GLY A 2 -4.00 -5.14 -21.73
CA GLY A 2 -3.06 -4.03 -21.94
C GLY A 2 -1.95 -3.94 -20.90
N ARG A 3 -0.74 -3.56 -21.37
CA ARG A 3 0.47 -3.31 -20.56
C ARG A 3 0.22 -2.35 -19.37
N ASN A 4 -0.76 -1.45 -19.53
CA ASN A 4 -1.15 -0.46 -18.53
C ASN A 4 -1.81 -1.08 -17.29
N SER A 5 -2.71 -2.06 -17.49
CA SER A 5 -3.42 -2.74 -16.39
C SER A 5 -2.48 -3.65 -15.61
N ASP A 6 -1.58 -4.36 -16.29
CA ASP A 6 -0.60 -5.23 -15.63
C ASP A 6 0.34 -4.43 -14.70
N THR A 7 0.85 -3.30 -15.20
CA THR A 7 1.66 -2.39 -14.39
C THR A 7 0.88 -1.87 -13.18
N PHE A 8 -0.39 -1.50 -13.37
CA PHE A 8 -1.25 -1.06 -12.26
C PHE A 8 -1.47 -2.16 -11.22
N ASP A 9 -1.77 -3.38 -11.65
CA ASP A 9 -1.99 -4.54 -10.78
C ASP A 9 -0.72 -4.93 -10.00
N ASN A 10 0.45 -4.88 -10.63
CA ASN A 10 1.71 -5.17 -9.96
C ASN A 10 2.06 -4.09 -8.90
N VAL A 11 1.90 -2.82 -9.25
CA VAL A 11 2.22 -1.71 -8.34
C VAL A 11 1.24 -1.64 -7.17
N ARG A 12 -0.07 -1.86 -7.38
CA ARG A 12 -1.06 -1.78 -6.29
C ARG A 12 -0.84 -2.83 -5.20
N HIS A 13 -0.46 -4.06 -5.58
CA HIS A 13 -0.22 -5.13 -4.60
C HIS A 13 0.99 -4.81 -3.71
N TRP A 14 2.05 -4.24 -4.29
CA TRP A 14 3.16 -3.70 -3.52
C TRP A 14 2.73 -2.51 -2.66
N ALA A 15 1.97 -1.57 -3.23
CA ALA A 15 1.55 -0.35 -2.56
C ALA A 15 0.74 -0.61 -1.28
N TYR A 16 -0.12 -1.63 -1.26
CA TYR A 16 -0.90 -2.02 -0.07
C TYR A 16 -0.02 -2.45 1.10
N LYS A 17 1.15 -3.02 0.81
CA LYS A 17 2.11 -3.44 1.84
C LYS A 17 2.99 -2.26 2.26
N ALA A 18 3.53 -1.54 1.29
CA ALA A 18 4.49 -0.45 1.47
C ALA A 18 3.88 0.77 2.17
N ILE A 19 2.63 1.15 1.89
CA ILE A 19 1.98 2.34 2.48
C ILE A 19 2.04 2.38 4.02
N ARG A 20 2.08 1.20 4.65
CA ARG A 20 2.17 1.06 6.11
C ARG A 20 3.50 1.53 6.69
N GLU A 21 4.58 1.42 5.92
CA GLU A 21 5.93 1.87 6.30
C GLU A 21 6.07 3.40 6.16
N TYR A 22 5.22 4.00 5.33
CA TYR A 22 5.23 5.44 5.03
C TYR A 22 4.28 6.26 5.92
N TRP A 23 3.70 5.73 7.00
CA TRP A 23 2.80 6.48 7.90
C TRP A 23 3.51 7.51 8.78
N ARG A 24 4.28 8.42 8.18
CA ARG A 24 4.93 9.57 8.84
C ARG A 24 4.10 10.83 8.62
N PRO A 25 4.19 11.85 9.49
CA PRO A 25 3.69 13.19 9.14
C PRO A 25 4.32 13.65 7.80
N ASP A 26 3.52 14.27 6.93
CA ASP A 26 3.93 14.78 5.60
C ASP A 26 4.40 13.73 4.57
N TYR A 27 3.98 12.48 4.70
CA TYR A 27 4.37 11.40 3.78
C TYR A 27 3.82 11.51 2.35
N GLY A 28 2.88 12.40 2.06
CA GLY A 28 2.17 12.46 0.77
C GLY A 28 3.13 12.61 -0.43
N SER A 29 4.05 13.58 -0.36
CA SER A 29 5.04 13.83 -1.42
C SER A 29 6.04 12.67 -1.55
N SER A 30 6.52 12.16 -0.41
CA SER A 30 7.44 11.02 -0.37
C SER A 30 6.80 9.74 -0.92
N TRP A 31 5.50 9.57 -0.69
CA TRP A 31 4.72 8.45 -1.18
C TRP A 31 4.49 8.52 -2.69
N GLU A 32 4.12 9.68 -3.22
CA GLU A 32 4.02 9.87 -4.67
C GLU A 32 5.34 9.55 -5.37
N TYR A 33 6.47 9.98 -4.80
CA TYR A 33 7.80 9.66 -5.32
C TYR A 33 8.13 8.17 -5.23
N ALA A 34 7.83 7.50 -4.11
CA ALA A 34 8.07 6.07 -3.94
C ALA A 34 7.26 5.21 -4.93
N VAL A 35 5.99 5.56 -5.16
CA VAL A 35 5.15 4.85 -6.15
C VAL A 35 5.67 5.10 -7.57
N LEU A 36 6.12 6.32 -7.89
CA LEU A 36 6.72 6.64 -9.17
C LEU A 36 7.99 5.81 -9.43
N ALA A 37 8.93 5.80 -8.47
CA ALA A 37 10.17 5.01 -8.56
C ALA A 37 9.88 3.51 -8.73
N ARG A 38 8.83 3.00 -8.08
CA ARG A 38 8.39 1.61 -8.27
C ARG A 38 7.90 1.36 -9.69
N CYS A 39 7.10 2.27 -10.25
CA CYS A 39 6.65 2.15 -11.64
C CYS A 39 7.82 2.26 -12.64
N GLU A 40 8.82 3.10 -12.37
CA GLU A 40 10.03 3.20 -13.18
C GLU A 40 10.85 1.90 -13.17
N THR A 41 10.94 1.24 -12.00
CA THR A 41 11.58 -0.08 -11.90
C THR A 41 10.87 -1.11 -12.78
N ILE A 42 9.54 -1.11 -12.81
CA ILE A 42 8.77 -2.02 -13.68
C ILE A 42 8.96 -1.63 -15.15
N LYS A 43 9.04 -0.33 -15.47
CA LYS A 43 9.35 0.15 -16.83
C LYS A 43 10.66 -0.44 -17.36
N MET A 44 11.69 -0.56 -16.53
CA MET A 44 12.99 -1.15 -16.91
C MET A 44 12.90 -2.65 -17.24
N GLY A 45 11.86 -3.36 -16.76
CA GLY A 45 11.63 -4.77 -17.07
C GLY A 45 10.88 -5.02 -18.38
N TYR A 46 10.40 -3.98 -19.06
CA TYR A 46 9.73 -4.12 -20.36
C TYR A 46 10.69 -3.95 -21.52
N ASP A 47 10.58 -4.84 -22.51
CA ASP A 47 11.35 -4.81 -23.76
C ASP A 47 11.11 -3.52 -24.57
N THR A 48 9.87 -3.00 -24.54
CA THR A 48 9.52 -1.70 -25.10
C THR A 48 9.20 -0.71 -23.96
N PRO A 49 10.02 0.35 -23.76
CA PRO A 49 9.78 1.31 -22.70
C PRO A 49 8.47 2.08 -22.94
N MET A 50 7.51 1.95 -22.01
CA MET A 50 6.27 2.71 -22.00
C MET A 50 6.55 4.22 -21.87
N GLN A 51 5.65 5.08 -22.37
CA GLN A 51 5.81 6.51 -22.22
C GLN A 51 5.80 6.91 -20.74
N TYR A 52 6.72 7.81 -20.38
CA TYR A 52 6.86 8.28 -19.01
C TYR A 52 5.59 8.99 -18.50
N SER A 53 4.85 9.66 -19.39
CA SER A 53 3.57 10.32 -19.11
C SER A 53 2.49 9.34 -18.62
N GLU A 54 2.39 8.17 -19.25
CA GLU A 54 1.47 7.10 -18.87
C GLU A 54 1.84 6.53 -17.49
N VAL A 55 3.11 6.18 -17.32
CA VAL A 55 3.66 5.66 -16.06
C VAL A 55 3.40 6.62 -14.89
N LYS A 56 3.65 7.91 -15.11
CA LYS A 56 3.41 8.97 -14.11
C LYS A 56 1.92 9.11 -13.77
N SER A 57 1.05 8.96 -14.76
CA SER A 57 -0.41 9.02 -14.56
C SER A 57 -0.91 7.83 -13.74
N ILE A 58 -0.43 6.61 -14.03
CA ILE A 58 -0.70 5.40 -13.24
C ILE A 58 -0.23 5.60 -11.79
N ALA A 59 1.03 6.02 -11.61
CA ALA A 59 1.62 6.21 -10.30
C ALA A 59 0.81 7.19 -9.44
N ARG A 60 0.42 8.34 -10.02
CA ARG A 60 -0.44 9.34 -9.35
C ARG A 60 -1.82 8.79 -8.98
N SER A 61 -2.42 7.98 -9.86
CA SER A 61 -3.73 7.37 -9.59
C SER A 61 -3.65 6.43 -8.38
N ILE A 62 -2.64 5.56 -8.35
CA ILE A 62 -2.39 4.63 -7.24
C ILE A 62 -2.08 5.38 -5.94
N ALA A 63 -1.20 6.39 -5.99
CA ALA A 63 -0.83 7.18 -4.81
C ALA A 63 -2.07 7.87 -4.21
N LYS A 64 -2.87 8.56 -5.03
CA LYS A 64 -4.11 9.21 -4.56
C LYS A 64 -5.15 8.21 -4.05
N TRP A 65 -5.28 7.05 -4.69
CA TRP A 65 -6.23 6.03 -4.23
C TRP A 65 -5.81 5.44 -2.89
N THR A 66 -4.53 5.09 -2.75
CA THR A 66 -3.97 4.53 -1.51
C THR A 66 -4.06 5.49 -0.34
N MET A 67 -3.71 6.77 -0.52
CA MET A 67 -3.85 7.78 0.54
C MET A 67 -5.30 7.97 1.01
N ARG A 68 -6.28 7.86 0.10
CA ARG A 68 -7.71 7.98 0.42
C ARG A 68 -8.30 6.74 1.08
N HIS A 69 -7.84 5.54 0.69
CA HIS A 69 -8.42 4.27 1.16
C HIS A 69 -7.66 3.65 2.34
N PHE A 70 -6.35 3.83 2.44
CA PHE A 70 -5.50 3.33 3.52
C PHE A 70 -5.24 4.41 4.56
N THR A 71 -6.31 4.84 5.23
CA THR A 71 -6.21 5.71 6.41
C THR A 71 -6.02 4.87 7.67
N LEU A 72 -5.36 5.43 8.69
CA LEU A 72 -5.18 4.76 9.98
C LEU A 72 -6.53 4.33 10.59
N ALA A 73 -7.58 5.12 10.40
CA ALA A 73 -8.93 4.79 10.85
C ALA A 73 -9.45 3.50 10.21
N LYS A 74 -9.34 3.35 8.88
CA LYS A 74 -9.77 2.13 8.18
C LYS A 74 -8.89 0.92 8.51
N PHE A 75 -7.60 1.15 8.78
CA PHE A 75 -6.73 0.07 9.25
C PHE A 75 -7.09 -0.39 10.66
N SER A 76 -7.32 0.53 11.59
CA SER A 76 -7.78 0.23 12.95
C SER A 76 -9.09 -0.57 12.93
N GLU A 77 -10.06 -0.14 12.11
CA GLU A 77 -11.32 -0.88 11.90
C GLU A 77 -11.10 -2.28 11.31
N SER A 78 -10.18 -2.42 10.35
CA SER A 78 -9.80 -3.71 9.77
C SER A 78 -9.14 -4.65 10.79
N GLN A 79 -8.25 -4.12 11.65
CA GLN A 79 -7.62 -4.87 12.73
C GLN A 79 -8.65 -5.26 13.79
N ALA A 80 -9.56 -4.36 14.17
CA ALA A 80 -10.64 -4.66 15.10
C ALA A 80 -11.49 -5.82 14.58
N ARG A 81 -11.94 -5.77 13.32
CA ARG A 81 -12.69 -6.87 12.67
C ARG A 81 -11.92 -8.20 12.66
N LYS A 82 -10.62 -8.18 12.36
CA LYS A 82 -9.76 -9.39 12.38
C LYS A 82 -9.55 -9.92 13.79
N GLY A 83 -9.36 -9.05 14.77
CA GLY A 83 -9.25 -9.39 16.19
C GLY A 83 -10.51 -10.05 16.71
N VAL A 84 -11.70 -9.60 16.30
CA VAL A 84 -12.98 -10.24 16.67
C VAL A 84 -13.07 -11.65 16.07
N LYS A 85 -12.59 -11.86 14.84
CA LYS A 85 -12.58 -13.18 14.20
C LYS A 85 -11.56 -14.13 14.84
N GLY A 86 -10.38 -13.63 15.21
CA GLY A 86 -9.38 -14.39 15.96
C GLY A 86 -9.83 -14.76 17.38
N GLY A 87 -10.46 -13.81 18.09
CA GLY A 87 -11.00 -14.04 19.42
C GLY A 87 -12.15 -15.04 19.47
N LYS A 88 -12.93 -15.18 18.37
CA LYS A 88 -13.96 -16.21 18.24
C LYS A 88 -13.40 -17.62 17.99
N CYS A 89 -12.18 -17.74 17.42
CA CYS A 89 -11.52 -19.03 17.19
C CYS A 89 -10.70 -19.51 18.40
N SER A 90 -10.32 -18.63 19.32
CA SER A 90 -9.47 -19.00 20.46
C SER A 90 -10.30 -19.12 21.74
N LYS A 91 -10.92 -20.30 21.97
CA LYS A 91 -11.17 -20.75 23.34
C LYS A 91 -9.88 -21.34 23.89
N GLY A 92 -9.07 -20.50 24.52
CA GLY A 92 -7.93 -20.92 25.32
C GLY A 92 -6.63 -20.21 24.97
N GLY A 93 -6.00 -19.62 25.99
CA GLY A 93 -4.59 -19.24 25.96
C GLY A 93 -4.33 -17.81 25.50
N GLY A 94 -4.17 -16.91 26.47
CA GLY A 94 -3.94 -15.49 26.25
C GLY A 94 -2.72 -15.18 25.38
N ARG A 95 -2.89 -14.17 24.53
CA ARG A 95 -1.82 -13.25 24.15
C ARG A 95 -2.47 -11.90 23.89
N LEU A 96 -2.30 -10.99 24.85
CA LEU A 96 -2.54 -9.57 24.63
C LEU A 96 -1.72 -9.16 23.40
N PHE A 97 -2.37 -8.95 22.26
CA PHE A 97 -1.78 -8.16 21.19
C PHE A 97 -1.94 -6.70 21.61
N CYS A 98 -1.11 -6.30 22.57
CA CYS A 98 -0.94 -4.92 22.97
C CYS A 98 -0.45 -4.16 21.73
N VAL A 99 -1.23 -3.16 21.34
CA VAL A 99 -0.86 -2.12 20.37
C VAL A 99 0.40 -1.44 20.92
N LEU A 100 1.58 -1.86 20.46
CA LEU A 100 2.79 -1.08 20.61
C LEU A 100 3.04 -0.39 19.27
N LEU A 101 2.52 0.83 19.16
CA LEU A 101 3.18 1.90 18.44
C LEU A 101 4.60 2.01 19.02
N VAL A 102 5.59 1.38 18.38
CA VAL A 102 6.99 1.77 18.57
C VAL A 102 7.45 2.39 17.26
N TYR A 103 7.21 3.69 17.19
CA TYR A 103 8.11 4.60 16.51
C TYR A 103 9.37 4.69 17.39
N HIS A 104 10.51 4.25 16.87
CA HIS A 104 11.84 4.65 17.31
C HIS A 104 12.61 5.11 16.07
#